data_AF-A0A3B1AH49-F1
#
_entry.id   AF-A0A3B1AH49-F1
#
_cell.length_a   1.000
_cell.length_b   1.000
_cell.length_c   1.000
_cell.angle_alpha   90.00
_cell.angle_beta   90.00
_cell.angle_gamma   90.00
#
_symmetry.space_group_name_H-M   'P 1'
#
loop_
_entity.id
_entity.type
_entity.pdbx_description
1 polymer ?
#
loop_
_entity_poly.entity_id
_entity_poly.type
_entity_poly.pdbx_seq_one_letter_code
_entity_poly.pdbx_strand_id
1 'polypeptide(L)'
;MGAFEYTALDERGREKSGVLEGDAARQIRQQLREQGLTPLSVEAVQQREARNKRSLFQRGISSTDLALITRQWATLVRSGMPIDETLATVSKQTEKPRLKSMMAAVRSRVLEGHALADALADFPHVFSDLFRSTVAAGEQSGHLEIVLERLADYTESRQQLSQKMMLALIYPALLTLVAIAVVILLLAYVVPQVVQVFENIGQELPALTRGLIASSEFVQNYGAGIFFVLLIAGVAFAYSLKSHAVRFRFHQLLLVMPLIGRLVKGLETARFARTFSILVASGVPVLDGMRISAQVMNNLPMREAVDAAARRVREGSGIHLALESCGYFPPMTVHLIASGEASGNLEDMLERAAGGQEREMETLISGLMGLFEPLLILSMGAIVLVIV
;
A
#
# COMPACT_ATOMS: atom_id res chain seq x y z
N MET A 1 21.72 -16.16 20.56
CA MET A 1 22.35 -14.93 20.04
C MET A 1 21.29 -14.00 19.49
N GLY A 2 21.02 -12.88 20.17
CA GLY A 2 20.06 -11.86 19.74
C GLY A 2 20.70 -10.78 18.85
N ALA A 3 19.88 -10.11 18.05
CA ALA A 3 20.30 -8.95 17.27
C ALA A 3 20.26 -7.66 18.11
N PHE A 4 21.37 -6.93 18.15
CA PHE A 4 21.50 -5.64 18.82
C PHE A 4 21.77 -4.54 17.80
N GLU A 5 20.95 -3.50 17.81
CA GLU A 5 21.22 -2.28 17.07
C GLU A 5 22.10 -1.38 17.92
N TYR A 6 23.14 -0.83 17.31
CA TYR A 6 24.09 0.03 18.00
C TYR A 6 24.29 1.34 17.23
N THR A 7 24.55 2.40 17.98
CA THR A 7 25.14 3.64 17.47
C THR A 7 26.46 3.84 18.20
N ALA A 8 27.55 4.04 17.47
CA ALA A 8 28.88 4.24 18.01
C ALA A 8 29.62 5.34 17.26
N LEU A 9 30.57 6.01 17.89
CA LEU A 9 31.42 7.02 17.26
C LEU A 9 32.71 6.39 16.74
N ASP A 10 33.13 6.78 15.53
CA ASP A 10 34.49 6.52 15.04
C ASP A 10 35.51 7.46 15.74
N GLU A 11 36.80 7.18 15.56
CA GLU A 11 37.90 7.99 16.11
C GLU A 11 37.89 9.46 15.63
N ARG A 12 37.13 9.77 14.56
CA ARG A 12 36.95 11.11 13.98
C ARG A 12 35.63 11.76 14.43
N GLY A 13 34.91 11.17 15.38
CA GLY A 13 33.66 11.68 15.93
C GLY A 13 32.44 11.51 15.00
N ARG A 14 32.51 10.65 13.98
CA ARG A 14 31.35 10.37 13.11
C ARG A 14 30.53 9.23 13.68
N GLU A 15 29.21 9.43 13.72
CA GLU A 15 28.28 8.37 14.14
C GLU A 15 28.21 7.27 13.09
N LYS A 16 28.43 6.04 13.54
CA LYS A 16 28.26 4.81 12.80
C LYS A 16 27.21 3.97 13.50
N SER A 17 26.09 3.75 12.81
CA SER A 17 25.02 2.89 13.28
C SER A 17 25.06 1.55 12.54
N GLY A 18 24.73 0.47 13.24
CA GLY A 18 24.78 -0.87 12.67
C GLY A 18 24.09 -1.90 13.54
N VAL A 19 24.27 -3.16 13.15
CA VAL A 19 23.68 -4.32 13.84
C VAL A 19 24.76 -5.34 14.07
N LEU A 20 24.85 -5.83 15.30
CA LEU A 20 25.69 -6.96 15.66
C LEU A 20 24.86 -8.04 16.35
N GLU A 21 25.20 -9.29 16.09
CA GLU A 21 24.63 -10.45 16.77
C GLU A 21 25.50 -10.82 17.98
N GLY A 22 24.88 -11.09 19.12
CA GLY A 22 25.60 -11.50 20.33
C GLY A 22 24.66 -12.01 21.40
N ASP A 23 25.21 -12.50 22.51
CA ASP A 23 24.41 -13.07 23.59
C ASP A 23 24.04 -12.04 24.65
N ALA A 24 24.80 -10.94 24.76
CA ALA A 24 24.50 -9.85 25.67
C ALA A 24 24.92 -8.49 25.12
N ALA A 25 24.20 -7.43 25.48
CA ALA A 25 24.55 -6.05 25.13
C ALA A 25 25.97 -5.65 25.60
N ARG A 26 26.47 -6.27 26.67
CA ARG A 26 27.85 -6.07 27.16
C ARG A 26 28.89 -6.61 26.17
N GLN A 27 28.64 -7.78 25.58
CA GLN A 27 29.51 -8.39 24.57
C GLN A 27 29.58 -7.52 23.31
N ILE A 28 28.44 -6.98 22.86
CA ILE A 28 28.39 -6.08 21.71
C ILE A 28 29.17 -4.78 21.97
N ARG A 29 29.04 -4.19 23.16
CA ARG A 29 29.84 -3.01 23.53
C ARG A 29 31.34 -3.29 23.53
N GLN A 30 31.74 -4.50 23.92
CA GLN A 30 33.14 -4.91 23.91
C GLN A 30 33.67 -5.09 22.49
N GLN A 31 32.92 -5.78 21.62
CA GLN A 31 33.25 -5.92 20.20
C GLN A 31 33.39 -4.55 19.50
N LEU A 32 32.51 -3.59 19.82
CA LEU A 32 32.60 -2.23 19.25
C LEU A 32 33.89 -1.53 19.69
N ARG A 33 34.28 -1.66 20.96
CA ARG A 33 35.54 -1.09 21.48
C ARG A 33 36.77 -1.75 20.84
N GLU A 34 36.73 -3.07 20.62
CA GLU A 34 37.81 -3.80 19.91
C GLU A 34 37.95 -3.35 18.45
N GLN A 35 36.87 -2.87 17.84
CA GLN A 35 36.88 -2.27 16.50
C GLN A 35 37.26 -0.78 16.48
N GLY A 36 37.69 -0.21 17.60
CA GLY A 36 38.02 1.22 17.71
C GLY A 36 36.80 2.15 17.71
N LEU A 37 35.59 1.62 17.93
CA LEU A 37 34.34 2.39 17.98
C LEU A 37 33.92 2.63 19.43
N THR A 38 33.51 3.85 19.76
CA THR A 38 32.99 4.20 21.09
C THR A 38 31.47 4.03 21.11
N PRO A 39 30.90 3.03 21.82
CA PRO A 39 29.46 2.78 21.81
C PRO A 39 28.68 3.88 22.54
N LEU A 40 27.70 4.48 21.86
CA LEU A 40 26.75 5.47 22.41
C LEU A 40 25.46 4.79 22.88
N SER A 41 24.89 3.92 22.05
CA SER A 41 23.69 3.15 22.36
C SER A 41 23.85 1.71 21.87
N VAL A 42 23.34 0.75 22.65
CA VAL A 42 23.24 -0.66 22.26
C VAL A 42 21.91 -1.18 22.82
N GLU A 43 20.95 -1.41 21.93
CA GLU A 43 19.61 -1.86 22.29
C GLU A 43 19.27 -3.17 21.58
N ALA A 44 18.61 -4.09 22.28
CA ALA A 44 18.09 -5.30 21.67
C ALA A 44 16.92 -4.94 20.74
N VAL A 45 16.95 -5.41 19.49
CA VAL A 45 15.95 -5.08 18.47
C VAL A 45 14.53 -5.45 18.93
N GLN A 46 14.37 -6.60 19.59
CA GLN A 46 13.08 -7.06 20.14
C GLN A 46 12.54 -6.13 21.24
N GLN A 47 13.40 -5.61 22.14
CA GLN A 47 12.98 -4.67 23.19
C GLN A 47 12.55 -3.32 22.61
N ARG A 48 13.25 -2.85 21.57
CA ARG A 48 12.92 -1.62 20.86
C ARG A 48 11.57 -1.73 20.16
N GLU A 49 11.31 -2.84 19.47
CA GLU A 49 10.02 -3.11 18.83
C GLU A 49 8.87 -3.23 19.85
N ALA A 50 9.08 -3.95 20.95
CA ALA A 50 8.09 -4.06 22.03
C ALA A 50 7.75 -2.68 22.64
N ARG A 51 8.74 -1.77 22.75
CA ARG A 51 8.52 -0.38 23.19
C ARG A 51 7.80 0.47 22.14
N ASN A 52 8.15 0.27 20.86
CA ASN A 52 7.51 0.94 19.72
C ASN A 52 6.08 0.47 19.46
N LYS A 53 5.62 -0.69 19.97
CA LYS A 53 4.19 -1.10 19.97
C LYS A 53 3.27 -0.05 20.61
N ARG A 54 3.79 0.88 21.43
CA ARG A 54 3.03 1.99 22.03
C ARG A 54 3.06 3.29 21.22
N SER A 55 3.81 3.37 20.13
CA SER A 55 3.83 4.54 19.24
C SER A 55 2.67 4.46 18.24
N LEU A 56 1.88 5.54 18.15
CA LEU A 56 0.82 5.72 17.14
C LEU A 56 1.37 5.84 15.70
N PHE A 57 2.68 5.99 15.53
CA PHE A 57 3.35 6.12 14.23
C PHE A 57 4.49 5.10 14.12
N GLN A 58 4.15 3.89 13.71
CA GLN A 58 5.15 2.91 13.26
C GLN A 58 5.38 3.07 11.76
N ARG A 59 6.60 3.37 11.34
CA ARG A 59 6.96 3.42 9.91
C ARG A 59 7.06 1.99 9.38
N GLY A 60 6.24 1.63 8.38
CA GLY A 60 6.41 0.39 7.61
C GLY A 60 7.69 0.38 6.77
N ILE A 61 7.79 -0.60 5.87
CA ILE A 61 8.87 -0.69 4.87
C ILE A 61 8.32 -0.32 3.49
N SER A 62 9.19 0.10 2.57
CA SER A 62 8.75 0.38 1.20
C SER A 62 8.32 -0.91 0.49
N SER A 63 7.39 -0.81 -0.47
CA SER A 63 6.97 -1.96 -1.28
C SER A 63 8.14 -2.58 -2.04
N THR A 64 9.08 -1.75 -2.50
CA THR A 64 10.31 -2.18 -3.18
C THR A 64 11.23 -2.99 -2.28
N ASP A 65 11.47 -2.54 -1.05
CA ASP A 65 12.32 -3.29 -0.13
C ASP A 65 11.69 -4.63 0.26
N LEU A 66 10.36 -4.65 0.50
CA LEU A 66 9.64 -5.88 0.82
C LEU A 66 9.73 -6.88 -0.33
N ALA A 67 9.50 -6.42 -1.56
CA ALA A 67 9.59 -7.27 -2.75
C ALA A 67 10.99 -7.84 -2.93
N LEU A 68 12.04 -7.02 -2.79
CA LEU A 68 13.42 -7.45 -2.91
C LEU A 68 13.79 -8.52 -1.87
N ILE A 69 13.50 -8.26 -0.59
CA ILE A 69 13.79 -9.19 0.51
C ILE A 69 13.04 -10.50 0.31
N THR A 70 11.76 -10.43 -0.07
CA THR A 70 10.92 -11.63 -0.27
C THR A 70 11.41 -12.45 -1.46
N ARG A 71 11.79 -11.82 -2.58
CA ARG A 71 12.34 -12.51 -3.75
C ARG A 71 13.70 -13.15 -3.46
N GLN A 72 14.60 -12.44 -2.79
CA GLN A 72 15.90 -12.99 -2.39
C GLN A 72 15.71 -14.21 -1.48
N TRP A 73 14.80 -14.10 -0.51
CA TRP A 73 14.50 -15.18 0.41
C TRP A 73 13.91 -16.40 -0.31
N ALA A 74 12.90 -16.21 -1.16
CA ALA A 74 12.31 -17.27 -1.97
C ALA A 74 13.34 -17.98 -2.85
N THR A 75 14.21 -17.20 -3.51
CA THR A 75 15.27 -17.73 -4.39
C THR A 75 16.26 -18.62 -3.64
N LEU A 76 16.67 -18.21 -2.43
CA LEU A 76 17.62 -18.96 -1.62
C LEU A 76 16.98 -20.22 -1.01
N VAL A 77 15.72 -20.14 -0.55
CA VAL A 77 15.00 -21.32 -0.06
C VAL A 77 14.79 -22.32 -1.19
N ARG A 78 14.44 -21.85 -2.39
CA ARG A 78 14.32 -22.69 -3.59
C ARG A 78 15.63 -23.36 -4.01
N SER A 79 16.79 -22.76 -3.71
CA SER A 79 18.08 -23.43 -3.93
C SER A 79 18.41 -24.50 -2.88
N GLY A 80 17.48 -24.81 -1.98
CA GLY A 80 17.67 -25.81 -0.92
C GLY A 80 18.52 -25.32 0.25
N MET A 81 18.77 -24.01 0.36
CA MET A 81 19.54 -23.45 1.48
C MET A 81 18.69 -23.49 2.77
N PRO A 82 19.25 -23.92 3.92
CA PRO A 82 18.56 -23.93 5.20
C PRO A 82 18.01 -22.55 5.59
N ILE A 83 16.85 -22.51 6.25
CA ILE A 83 16.15 -21.25 6.58
C ILE A 83 17.04 -20.29 7.38
N ASP A 84 17.82 -20.79 8.33
CA ASP A 84 18.72 -19.97 9.15
C ASP A 84 19.85 -19.34 8.33
N GLU A 85 20.39 -20.06 7.34
CA GLU A 85 21.39 -19.55 6.39
C GLU A 85 20.78 -18.56 5.39
N THR A 86 19.56 -18.81 4.91
CA THR A 86 18.87 -17.89 4.01
C THR A 86 18.62 -16.55 4.70
N LEU A 87 18.09 -16.55 5.93
CA LEU A 87 17.83 -15.33 6.70
C LEU A 87 19.14 -14.59 7.02
N ALA A 88 20.23 -15.30 7.29
CA ALA A 88 21.56 -14.69 7.47
C ALA A 88 22.06 -14.01 6.20
N THR A 89 21.88 -14.66 5.05
CA THR A 89 22.31 -14.14 3.74
C THR A 89 21.50 -12.91 3.35
N VAL A 90 20.18 -12.97 3.47
CA VAL A 90 19.29 -11.83 3.20
C VAL A 90 19.61 -10.66 4.14
N SER A 91 19.84 -10.92 5.43
CA SER A 91 20.28 -9.90 6.38
C SER A 91 21.60 -9.24 5.98
N LYS A 92 22.59 -10.02 5.52
CA LYS A 92 23.90 -9.51 5.06
C LYS A 92 23.81 -8.70 3.77
N GLN A 93 22.95 -9.11 2.83
CA GLN A 93 22.76 -8.45 1.53
C GLN A 93 21.88 -7.19 1.60
N THR A 94 21.15 -7.00 2.70
CA THR A 94 20.29 -5.83 2.88
C THR A 94 21.10 -4.58 3.25
N GLU A 95 21.02 -3.54 2.42
CA GLU A 95 21.75 -2.28 2.63
C GLU A 95 21.21 -1.45 3.81
N LYS A 96 19.88 -1.49 4.02
CA LYS A 96 19.22 -0.65 5.03
C LYS A 96 19.42 -1.24 6.44
N PRO A 97 20.06 -0.51 7.38
CA PRO A 97 20.39 -1.03 8.71
C PRO A 97 19.17 -1.58 9.47
N ARG A 98 18.03 -0.88 9.40
CA ARG A 98 16.79 -1.30 10.06
C ARG A 98 16.26 -2.65 9.54
N LEU A 99 16.36 -2.90 8.24
CA LEU A 99 15.87 -4.14 7.63
C LEU A 99 16.84 -5.29 7.94
N LYS A 100 18.15 -5.01 7.95
CA LYS A 100 19.17 -5.94 8.45
C LYS A 100 18.92 -6.35 9.91
N SER A 101 18.61 -5.39 10.79
CA SER A 101 18.22 -5.67 12.19
C SER A 101 17.03 -6.59 12.29
N MET A 102 15.98 -6.30 11.49
CA MET A 102 14.75 -7.07 11.47
C MET A 102 15.00 -8.51 11.04
N MET A 103 15.70 -8.73 9.92
CA MET A 103 15.98 -10.07 9.42
C MET A 103 16.88 -10.87 10.39
N ALA A 104 17.86 -10.23 11.03
CA ALA A 104 18.67 -10.86 12.08
C ALA A 104 17.83 -11.23 13.32
N ALA A 105 16.88 -10.38 13.72
CA ALA A 105 15.96 -10.66 14.82
C ALA A 105 15.01 -11.83 14.50
N VAL A 106 14.48 -11.90 13.27
CA VAL A 106 13.67 -13.03 12.79
C VAL A 106 14.49 -14.31 12.82
N ARG A 107 15.74 -14.27 12.31
CA ARG A 107 16.67 -15.42 12.36
C ARG A 107 16.92 -15.91 13.79
N SER A 108 17.17 -15.00 14.74
CA SER A 108 17.37 -15.34 16.17
C SER A 108 16.20 -16.15 16.71
N ARG A 109 14.96 -15.70 16.44
CA ARG A 109 13.74 -16.38 16.89
C ARG A 109 13.60 -17.78 16.30
N VAL A 110 13.91 -17.95 15.03
CA VAL A 110 13.89 -19.26 14.37
C VAL A 110 14.94 -20.18 14.95
N LEU A 111 16.16 -19.68 15.22
CA LEU A 111 17.23 -20.44 15.88
C LEU A 111 16.89 -20.82 17.34
N GLU A 112 16.06 -20.02 18.01
CA GLU A 112 15.49 -20.33 19.33
C GLU A 112 14.40 -21.41 19.28
N GLY A 113 14.01 -21.87 18.08
CA GLY A 113 13.03 -22.94 17.87
C GLY A 113 11.59 -22.45 17.70
N HIS A 114 11.37 -21.14 17.54
CA HIS A 114 10.04 -20.62 17.21
C HIS A 114 9.71 -20.86 15.73
N ALA A 115 8.41 -21.03 15.45
CA ALA A 115 7.91 -21.07 14.08
C ALA A 115 8.25 -19.76 13.34
N LEU A 116 8.55 -19.86 12.05
CA LEU A 116 8.90 -18.73 11.21
C LEU A 116 7.78 -17.68 11.19
N ALA A 117 6.52 -18.12 11.11
CA ALA A 117 5.37 -17.22 11.14
C ALA A 117 5.28 -16.41 12.45
N ASP A 118 5.63 -17.02 13.59
CA ASP A 118 5.67 -16.37 14.89
C ASP A 118 6.81 -15.34 14.97
N ALA A 119 7.97 -15.69 14.42
CA ALA A 119 9.10 -14.76 14.32
C ALA A 119 8.75 -13.52 13.48
N LEU A 120 8.03 -13.70 12.37
CA LEU A 120 7.53 -12.58 11.55
C LEU A 120 6.44 -11.76 12.26
N ALA A 121 5.69 -12.38 13.18
CA ALA A 121 4.65 -11.71 13.96
C ALA A 121 5.17 -10.66 14.96
N ASP A 122 6.48 -10.67 15.26
CA ASP A 122 7.13 -9.59 16.00
C ASP A 122 7.14 -8.25 15.22
N PHE A 123 6.99 -8.30 13.89
CA PHE A 123 7.02 -7.14 12.99
C PHE A 123 5.71 -6.99 12.16
N PRO A 124 4.53 -6.81 12.80
CA PRO A 124 3.24 -6.79 12.10
C PRO A 124 3.04 -5.57 11.19
N HIS A 125 3.82 -4.51 11.39
CA HIS A 125 3.83 -3.31 10.53
C HIS A 125 4.63 -3.52 9.23
N VAL A 126 5.37 -4.63 9.13
CA VAL A 126 6.14 -5.03 7.95
C VAL A 126 5.48 -6.21 7.26
N PHE A 127 5.23 -7.28 8.01
CA PHE A 127 4.62 -8.51 7.51
C PHE A 127 3.13 -8.51 7.82
N SER A 128 2.32 -8.26 6.79
CA SER A 128 0.86 -8.29 6.88
C SER A 128 0.33 -9.65 7.37
N ASP A 129 -0.90 -9.68 7.88
CA ASP A 129 -1.57 -10.92 8.34
C ASP A 129 -1.58 -12.01 7.27
N LEU A 130 -1.76 -11.63 6.01
CA LEU A 130 -1.64 -12.54 4.88
C LEU A 130 -0.26 -13.17 4.80
N PHE A 131 0.78 -12.35 4.74
CA PHE A 131 2.15 -12.84 4.63
C PHE A 131 2.46 -13.86 5.72
N ARG A 132 2.10 -13.54 6.97
CA ARG A 132 2.33 -14.41 8.12
C ARG A 132 1.49 -15.68 8.06
N SER A 133 0.23 -15.59 7.67
CA SER A 133 -0.68 -16.75 7.59
C SER A 133 -0.29 -17.70 6.47
N THR A 134 0.15 -17.17 5.31
CA THR A 134 0.63 -18.01 4.21
C THR A 134 1.93 -18.71 4.61
N VAL A 135 2.87 -17.99 5.26
CA VAL A 135 4.10 -18.60 5.79
C VAL A 135 3.79 -19.69 6.81
N ALA A 136 2.86 -19.45 7.75
CA ALA A 136 2.44 -20.45 8.73
C ALA A 136 1.90 -21.71 8.07
N ALA A 137 1.05 -21.54 7.05
CA ALA A 137 0.50 -22.67 6.30
C ALA A 137 1.58 -23.43 5.52
N GLY A 138 2.52 -22.72 4.89
CA GLY A 138 3.66 -23.31 4.19
C GLY A 138 4.64 -24.05 5.11
N GLU A 139 4.85 -23.53 6.31
CA GLU A 139 5.67 -24.18 7.34
C GLU A 139 4.99 -25.46 7.86
N GLN A 140 3.68 -25.41 8.12
CA GLN A 140 2.91 -26.57 8.57
C GLN A 140 2.76 -27.65 7.50
N SER A 141 2.62 -27.27 6.22
CA SER A 141 2.52 -28.21 5.10
C SER A 141 3.87 -28.68 4.56
N GLY A 142 4.98 -28.09 5.04
CA GLY A 142 6.33 -28.38 4.53
C GLY A 142 6.55 -27.90 3.10
N HIS A 143 5.77 -26.94 2.61
CA HIS A 143 5.85 -26.39 1.25
C HIS A 143 6.27 -24.91 1.25
N LEU A 144 7.12 -24.54 2.20
CA LEU A 144 7.58 -23.15 2.39
C LEU A 144 8.23 -22.56 1.13
N GLU A 145 8.92 -23.37 0.32
CA GLU A 145 9.49 -22.98 -0.98
C GLU A 145 8.44 -22.36 -1.91
N ILE A 146 7.35 -23.10 -2.14
CA ILE A 146 6.25 -22.67 -3.04
C ILE A 146 5.58 -21.43 -2.49
N VAL A 147 5.35 -21.41 -1.16
CA VAL A 147 4.75 -20.27 -0.47
C VAL A 147 5.58 -19.00 -0.64
N LEU A 148 6.88 -19.07 -0.40
CA LEU A 148 7.77 -17.91 -0.51
C LEU A 148 7.86 -17.41 -1.96
N GLU A 149 7.86 -18.29 -2.95
CA GLU A 149 7.84 -17.91 -4.36
C GLU A 149 6.55 -17.15 -4.71
N ARG A 150 5.38 -17.67 -4.29
CA ARG A 150 4.09 -17.01 -4.49
C ARG A 150 4.00 -15.66 -3.75
N LEU A 151 4.58 -15.57 -2.55
CA LEU A 151 4.67 -14.31 -1.80
C LEU A 151 5.61 -13.31 -2.50
N ALA A 152 6.71 -13.77 -3.09
CA ALA A 152 7.60 -12.93 -3.88
C ALA A 152 6.87 -12.35 -5.09
N ASP A 153 6.18 -13.19 -5.88
CA ASP A 153 5.37 -12.75 -7.03
C ASP A 153 4.30 -11.74 -6.62
N TYR A 154 3.63 -11.96 -5.49
CA TYR A 154 2.63 -11.04 -4.94
C TYR A 154 3.23 -9.69 -4.55
N THR A 155 4.35 -9.69 -3.83
CA THR A 155 5.00 -8.45 -3.38
C THR A 155 5.59 -7.65 -4.55
N GLU A 156 6.14 -8.31 -5.56
CA GLU A 156 6.60 -7.70 -6.81
C GLU A 156 5.44 -7.10 -7.60
N SER A 157 4.36 -7.86 -7.80
CA SER A 157 3.16 -7.36 -8.49
C SER A 157 2.60 -6.11 -7.79
N ARG A 158 2.57 -6.12 -6.45
CA ARG A 158 2.15 -4.97 -5.65
C ARG A 158 3.10 -3.78 -5.79
N GLN A 159 4.41 -4.02 -5.84
CA GLN A 159 5.40 -2.98 -6.07
C GLN A 159 5.26 -2.38 -7.48
N GLN A 160 5.15 -3.21 -8.50
CA GLN A 160 4.95 -2.77 -9.89
C GLN A 160 3.67 -1.92 -10.01
N LEU A 161 2.55 -2.37 -9.44
CA LEU A 161 1.30 -1.61 -9.45
C LEU A 161 1.46 -0.25 -8.75
N SER A 162 2.06 -0.23 -7.56
CA SER A 162 2.30 1.00 -6.81
C SER A 162 3.23 1.95 -7.56
N GLN A 163 4.27 1.43 -8.21
CA GLN A 163 5.21 2.22 -8.99
C GLN A 163 4.56 2.78 -10.25
N LYS A 164 3.80 1.97 -10.99
CA LYS A 164 3.00 2.42 -12.13
C LYS A 164 2.03 3.52 -11.73
N MET A 165 1.31 3.35 -10.62
CA MET A 165 0.41 4.40 -10.09
C MET A 165 1.16 5.68 -9.74
N MET A 166 2.31 5.56 -9.06
CA MET A 166 3.12 6.72 -8.70
C MET A 166 3.62 7.46 -9.95
N LEU A 167 4.17 6.75 -10.93
CA LEU A 167 4.66 7.34 -12.18
C LEU A 167 3.53 7.96 -13.01
N ALA A 168 2.36 7.30 -13.07
CA ALA A 168 1.19 7.79 -13.78
C ALA A 168 0.63 9.09 -13.20
N LEU A 169 0.86 9.37 -11.91
CA LEU A 169 0.42 10.61 -11.25
C LEU A 169 1.40 11.77 -11.41
N ILE A 170 2.67 11.51 -11.69
CA ILE A 170 3.69 12.57 -11.84
C ILE A 170 3.32 13.51 -12.99
N TYR A 171 2.93 12.96 -14.14
CA TYR A 171 2.60 13.75 -15.32
C TYR A 171 1.36 14.65 -15.12
N PRO A 172 0.20 14.13 -14.66
CA PRO A 172 -0.94 14.94 -14.22
C PRO A 172 -0.57 16.01 -13.20
N ALA A 173 0.23 15.68 -12.20
CA ALA A 173 0.63 16.63 -11.16
C ALA A 173 1.48 17.78 -11.72
N LEU A 174 2.45 17.47 -12.58
CA LEU A 174 3.30 18.47 -13.24
C LEU A 174 2.48 19.39 -14.15
N LEU A 175 1.62 18.83 -15.01
CA LEU A 175 0.75 19.62 -15.87
C LEU A 175 -0.21 20.50 -15.06
N THR A 176 -0.82 19.95 -14.02
CA THR A 176 -1.73 20.70 -13.14
C THR A 176 -0.98 21.83 -12.43
N LEU A 177 0.24 21.59 -11.95
CA LEU A 177 1.09 22.62 -11.35
C LEU A 177 1.38 23.76 -12.32
N VAL A 178 1.78 23.43 -13.55
CA VAL A 178 2.05 24.43 -14.61
C VAL A 178 0.77 25.19 -14.95
N ALA A 179 -0.36 24.50 -15.10
CA ALA A 179 -1.66 25.11 -15.38
C ALA A 179 -2.07 26.11 -14.29
N ILE A 180 -1.97 25.72 -13.02
CA ILE A 180 -2.25 26.59 -11.87
C ILE A 180 -1.30 27.80 -11.89
N ALA A 181 0.00 27.60 -12.16
CA ALA A 181 0.96 28.69 -12.22
C ALA A 181 0.63 29.70 -13.34
N VAL A 182 0.23 29.21 -14.52
CA VAL A 182 -0.21 30.07 -15.64
C VAL A 182 -1.46 30.86 -15.26
N VAL A 183 -2.46 30.22 -14.65
CA VAL A 183 -3.68 30.90 -14.20
C VAL A 183 -3.37 31.99 -13.17
N ILE A 184 -2.51 31.70 -12.19
CA ILE A 184 -2.07 32.69 -11.20
C ILE A 184 -1.37 33.87 -11.89
N LEU A 185 -0.46 33.60 -12.84
CA LEU A 185 0.26 34.64 -13.58
C LEU A 185 -0.70 35.54 -14.38
N LEU A 186 -1.68 34.95 -15.08
CA LEU A 186 -2.69 35.69 -15.82
C LEU A 186 -3.52 36.58 -14.91
N LEU A 187 -4.01 36.04 -13.77
CA LEU A 187 -4.81 36.79 -12.82
C LEU A 187 -4.01 37.90 -12.11
N ALA A 188 -2.76 37.65 -11.76
CA ALA A 188 -1.94 38.59 -11.00
C ALA A 188 -1.35 39.72 -11.87
N TYR A 189 -1.08 39.47 -13.15
CA TYR A 189 -0.38 40.43 -14.01
C TYR A 189 -1.19 40.90 -15.22
N VAL A 190 -1.85 40.00 -15.94
CA VAL A 190 -2.53 40.33 -17.21
C VAL A 190 -3.88 40.99 -16.96
N VAL A 191 -4.71 40.41 -16.07
CA VAL A 191 -6.05 40.94 -15.78
C VAL A 191 -6.01 42.38 -15.26
N PRO A 192 -5.15 42.78 -14.31
CA PRO A 192 -5.11 44.17 -13.83
C PRO A 192 -4.75 45.18 -14.92
N GLN A 193 -3.87 44.81 -15.85
CA GLN A 193 -3.50 45.68 -16.98
C GLN A 193 -4.68 45.92 -17.91
N VAL A 194 -5.46 44.88 -18.23
CA VAL A 194 -6.67 45.01 -19.05
C VAL A 194 -7.70 45.90 -18.36
N VAL A 195 -7.91 45.69 -17.05
CA VAL A 195 -8.85 46.50 -16.26
C VAL A 195 -8.49 47.99 -16.26
N GLN A 196 -7.21 48.32 -16.05
CA GLN A 196 -6.73 49.71 -16.08
C GLN A 196 -7.01 50.40 -17.42
N VAL A 197 -6.92 49.68 -18.54
CA VAL A 197 -7.23 50.24 -19.87
C VAL A 197 -8.71 50.61 -19.99
N PHE A 198 -9.62 49.74 -19.52
CA PHE A 198 -11.06 50.01 -19.55
C PHE A 198 -11.45 51.16 -18.62
N GLU A 199 -10.85 51.25 -17.43
CA GLU A 199 -11.04 52.37 -16.50
C GLU A 199 -10.62 53.71 -17.12
N ASN A 200 -9.49 53.74 -17.84
CA ASN A 200 -8.97 54.95 -18.50
C ASN A 200 -9.86 55.44 -19.66
N ILE A 201 -10.61 54.54 -20.31
CA ILE A 201 -11.53 54.87 -21.42
C ILE A 201 -12.92 55.28 -20.88
N GLY A 202 -13.17 55.11 -19.58
CA GLY A 202 -14.45 55.44 -18.94
C GLY A 202 -15.61 54.53 -19.35
N GLN A 203 -15.32 53.35 -19.91
CA GLN A 203 -16.33 52.34 -20.21
C GLN A 203 -16.50 51.36 -19.05
N GLU A 204 -17.72 50.91 -18.82
CA GLU A 204 -17.97 49.83 -17.87
C GLU A 204 -17.36 48.52 -18.35
N LEU A 205 -16.72 47.82 -17.42
CA LEU A 205 -16.16 46.49 -17.66
C LEU A 205 -17.26 45.50 -18.14
N PRO A 206 -16.97 44.64 -19.12
CA PRO A 206 -17.88 43.55 -19.50
C PRO A 206 -18.27 42.68 -18.30
N ALA A 207 -19.48 42.12 -18.33
CA ALA A 207 -20.00 41.31 -17.22
C ALA A 207 -19.10 40.11 -16.86
N LEU A 208 -18.44 39.52 -17.86
CA LEU A 208 -17.49 38.41 -17.67
C LEU A 208 -16.25 38.87 -16.89
N THR A 209 -15.67 40.02 -17.24
CA THR A 209 -14.48 40.58 -16.57
C THR A 209 -14.81 41.02 -15.14
N ARG A 210 -16.00 41.59 -14.90
CA ARG A 210 -16.50 41.87 -13.55
C ARG A 210 -16.64 40.61 -12.71
N GLY A 211 -17.18 39.53 -13.28
CA GLY A 211 -17.29 38.24 -12.61
C GLY A 211 -15.92 37.64 -12.26
N LEU A 212 -14.94 37.78 -13.14
CA LEU A 212 -13.56 37.32 -12.92
C LEU A 212 -12.89 38.09 -11.78
N ILE A 213 -13.00 39.42 -11.78
CA ILE A 213 -12.43 40.29 -10.72
C ILE A 213 -13.09 39.97 -9.38
N ALA A 214 -14.43 39.88 -9.34
CA ALA A 214 -15.16 39.50 -8.13
C ALA A 214 -14.75 38.11 -7.60
N SER A 215 -14.48 37.15 -8.51
CA SER A 215 -13.97 35.83 -8.13
C SER A 215 -12.53 35.91 -7.59
N SER A 216 -11.68 36.75 -8.18
CA SER A 216 -10.32 37.01 -7.70
C SER A 216 -10.32 37.65 -6.31
N GLU A 217 -11.12 38.69 -6.10
CA GLU A 217 -11.30 39.35 -4.81
C GLU A 217 -11.88 38.40 -3.75
N PHE A 218 -12.81 37.52 -4.15
CA PHE A 218 -13.34 36.48 -3.26
C PHE A 218 -12.25 35.51 -2.82
N VAL A 219 -11.40 35.05 -3.74
CA VAL A 219 -10.27 34.16 -3.41
C VAL A 219 -9.21 34.89 -2.58
N GLN A 220 -8.91 36.17 -2.85
CA GLN A 220 -7.94 36.93 -2.05
C GLN A 220 -8.45 37.17 -0.62
N ASN A 221 -9.71 37.54 -0.45
CA ASN A 221 -10.28 37.89 0.85
C ASN A 221 -10.71 36.67 1.67
N TYR A 222 -11.28 35.64 1.04
CA TYR A 222 -11.83 34.46 1.71
C TYR A 222 -11.02 33.18 1.47
N GLY A 223 -10.07 33.16 0.54
CA GLY A 223 -9.33 31.95 0.16
C GLY A 223 -8.55 31.34 1.33
N ALA A 224 -7.92 32.16 2.18
CA ALA A 224 -7.26 31.68 3.39
C ALA A 224 -8.27 31.04 4.37
N GLY A 225 -9.44 31.67 4.55
CA GLY A 225 -10.52 31.13 5.39
C GLY A 225 -11.09 29.82 4.84
N ILE A 226 -11.37 29.75 3.54
CA ILE A 226 -11.84 28.54 2.85
C ILE A 226 -10.80 27.43 2.95
N PHE A 227 -9.51 27.74 2.78
CA PHE A 227 -8.44 26.77 2.96
C PHE A 227 -8.43 26.19 4.37
N PHE A 228 -8.51 27.02 5.41
CA PHE A 228 -8.59 26.54 6.80
C PHE A 228 -9.86 25.74 7.08
N VAL A 229 -11.01 26.14 6.54
CA VAL A 229 -12.27 25.38 6.67
C VAL A 229 -12.16 24.02 5.99
N LEU A 230 -11.61 23.96 4.77
CA LEU A 230 -11.37 22.70 4.05
C LEU A 230 -10.35 21.82 4.77
N LEU A 231 -9.30 22.42 5.34
CA LEU A 231 -8.31 21.71 6.14
C LEU A 231 -8.95 21.09 7.40
N ILE A 232 -9.72 21.88 8.15
CA ILE A 232 -10.43 21.41 9.35
C ILE A 232 -11.46 20.34 8.96
N ALA A 233 -12.24 20.55 7.91
CA ALA A 233 -13.20 19.57 7.40
C ALA A 233 -12.50 18.27 6.97
N GLY A 234 -11.36 18.38 6.29
CA GLY A 234 -10.54 17.23 5.87
C GLY A 234 -9.97 16.47 7.05
N VAL A 235 -9.45 17.16 8.06
CA VAL A 235 -8.95 16.54 9.30
C VAL A 235 -10.09 15.92 10.11
N ALA A 236 -11.23 16.60 10.25
CA ALA A 236 -12.41 16.08 10.92
C ALA A 236 -12.97 14.85 10.19
N PHE A 237 -13.01 14.88 8.87
CA PHE A 237 -13.39 13.74 8.04
C PHE A 237 -12.42 12.57 8.21
N ALA A 238 -11.11 12.81 8.12
CA ALA A 238 -10.09 11.79 8.36
C ALA A 238 -10.17 11.20 9.79
N TYR A 239 -10.48 12.02 10.79
CA TYR A 239 -10.71 11.56 12.16
C TYR A 239 -12.01 10.74 12.26
N SER A 240 -13.08 11.17 11.60
CA SER A 240 -14.36 10.45 11.57
C SER A 240 -14.23 9.05 10.94
N LEU A 241 -13.34 8.89 9.96
CA LEU A 241 -13.03 7.60 9.32
C LEU A 241 -12.32 6.60 10.26
N LYS A 242 -11.88 7.02 11.45
CA LYS A 242 -11.42 6.08 12.49
C LYS A 242 -12.58 5.30 13.10
N SER A 243 -13.80 5.83 13.05
CA SER A 243 -15.00 5.13 13.49
C SER A 243 -15.40 4.05 12.47
N HIS A 244 -15.56 2.81 12.94
CA HIS A 244 -15.94 1.68 12.10
C HIS A 244 -17.23 1.96 11.31
N ALA A 245 -18.26 2.53 11.95
CA ALA A 245 -19.54 2.82 11.31
C ALA A 245 -19.43 3.86 10.19
N VAL A 246 -18.66 4.93 10.40
CA VAL A 246 -18.46 5.98 9.38
C VAL A 246 -17.66 5.42 8.21
N ARG A 247 -16.57 4.69 8.50
CA ARG A 247 -15.74 4.03 7.50
C ARG A 247 -16.55 3.03 6.67
N PHE A 248 -17.42 2.25 7.30
CA PHE A 248 -18.29 1.31 6.61
C PHE A 248 -19.23 2.01 5.63
N ARG A 249 -19.94 3.07 6.07
CA ARG A 249 -20.86 3.83 5.21
C ARG A 249 -20.13 4.54 4.06
N PHE A 250 -18.95 5.10 4.33
CA PHE A 250 -18.11 5.69 3.30
C PHE A 250 -17.68 4.65 2.26
N HIS A 251 -17.19 3.49 2.69
CA HIS A 251 -16.85 2.39 1.79
C HIS A 251 -18.06 1.89 0.98
N GLN A 252 -19.25 1.86 1.59
CA GLN A 252 -20.48 1.51 0.90
C GLN A 252 -20.85 2.54 -0.18
N LEU A 253 -20.70 3.83 0.11
CA LEU A 253 -20.90 4.91 -0.86
C LEU A 253 -19.96 4.77 -2.06
N LEU A 254 -18.67 4.49 -1.81
CA LEU A 254 -17.68 4.25 -2.86
C LEU A 254 -18.09 3.13 -3.82
N LEU A 255 -18.75 2.07 -3.33
CA LEU A 255 -19.19 0.93 -4.15
C LEU A 255 -20.38 1.24 -5.07
N VAL A 256 -21.17 2.26 -4.73
CA VAL A 256 -22.37 2.67 -5.49
C VAL A 256 -22.05 3.75 -6.52
N MET A 257 -20.99 4.54 -6.31
CA MET A 257 -20.62 5.59 -7.25
C MET A 257 -20.25 5.01 -8.64
N PRO A 258 -20.71 5.64 -9.74
CA PRO A 258 -20.32 5.22 -11.08
C PRO A 258 -18.81 5.39 -11.25
N LEU A 259 -18.19 4.53 -12.06
CA LEU A 259 -16.74 4.48 -12.32
C LEU A 259 -15.88 4.09 -11.09
N ILE A 260 -15.96 4.83 -9.99
CA ILE A 260 -15.24 4.55 -8.73
C ILE A 260 -15.66 3.20 -8.17
N GLY A 261 -16.96 2.89 -8.16
CA GLY A 261 -17.46 1.61 -7.66
C GLY A 261 -16.95 0.43 -8.49
N ARG A 262 -16.80 0.59 -9.80
CA ARG A 262 -16.20 -0.44 -10.67
C ARG A 262 -14.72 -0.65 -10.34
N LEU A 263 -13.98 0.44 -10.15
CA LEU A 263 -12.57 0.39 -9.77
C LEU A 263 -12.36 -0.25 -8.40
N VAL A 264 -13.15 0.13 -7.39
CA VAL A 264 -13.05 -0.43 -6.04
C VAL A 264 -13.43 -1.91 -6.03
N LYS A 265 -14.55 -2.30 -6.66
CA LYS A 265 -14.96 -3.71 -6.74
C LYS A 265 -13.91 -4.55 -7.45
N GLY A 266 -13.34 -4.04 -8.55
CA GLY A 266 -12.30 -4.73 -9.29
C GLY A 266 -11.00 -4.87 -8.50
N LEU A 267 -10.51 -3.81 -7.86
CA LEU A 267 -9.30 -3.87 -7.03
C LEU A 267 -9.44 -4.85 -5.85
N GLU A 268 -10.57 -4.82 -5.16
CA GLU A 268 -10.83 -5.71 -4.03
C GLU A 268 -11.09 -7.15 -4.48
N THR A 269 -11.72 -7.36 -5.63
CA THR A 269 -11.86 -8.69 -6.24
C THR A 269 -10.50 -9.27 -6.64
N ALA A 270 -9.65 -8.47 -7.30
CA ALA A 270 -8.29 -8.88 -7.68
C ALA A 270 -7.49 -9.29 -6.44
N ARG A 271 -7.53 -8.47 -5.38
CA ARG A 271 -6.86 -8.76 -4.11
C ARG A 271 -7.38 -10.05 -3.48
N PHE A 272 -8.69 -10.23 -3.41
CA PHE A 272 -9.31 -11.45 -2.89
C PHE A 272 -8.89 -12.67 -3.70
N ALA A 273 -9.08 -12.66 -5.03
CA ALA A 273 -8.79 -13.79 -5.90
C ALA A 273 -7.31 -14.15 -5.89
N ARG A 274 -6.41 -13.16 -5.93
CA ARG A 274 -4.96 -13.38 -5.84
C ARG A 274 -4.57 -14.03 -4.53
N THR A 275 -5.07 -13.50 -3.43
CA THR A 275 -4.80 -14.02 -2.09
C THR A 275 -5.31 -15.45 -1.94
N PHE A 276 -6.52 -15.69 -2.42
CA PHE A 276 -7.17 -16.99 -2.32
C PHE A 276 -6.46 -18.03 -3.19
N SER A 277 -6.04 -17.65 -4.40
CA SER A 277 -5.22 -18.47 -5.29
C SER A 277 -3.93 -18.91 -4.59
N ILE A 278 -3.20 -17.97 -3.98
CA ILE A 278 -1.94 -18.27 -3.28
C ILE A 278 -2.17 -19.23 -2.12
N LEU A 279 -3.22 -19.01 -1.32
CA LEU A 279 -3.52 -19.86 -0.17
C LEU A 279 -3.93 -21.27 -0.60
N VAL A 280 -4.80 -21.39 -1.61
CA VAL A 280 -5.22 -22.69 -2.17
C VAL A 280 -4.03 -23.44 -2.77
N ALA A 281 -3.17 -22.75 -3.54
CA ALA A 281 -1.92 -23.30 -4.07
C ALA A 281 -0.97 -23.81 -2.98
N SER A 282 -0.99 -23.15 -1.82
CA SER A 282 -0.15 -23.48 -0.66
C SER A 282 -0.72 -24.63 0.18
N GLY A 283 -1.82 -25.24 -0.25
CA GLY A 283 -2.50 -26.32 0.46
C GLY A 283 -3.33 -25.86 1.66
N VAL A 284 -3.59 -24.56 1.81
CA VAL A 284 -4.46 -24.04 2.87
C VAL A 284 -5.90 -24.51 2.60
N PRO A 285 -6.62 -25.06 3.59
CA PRO A 285 -8.01 -25.45 3.42
C PRO A 285 -8.86 -24.30 2.85
N VAL A 286 -9.69 -24.59 1.85
CA VAL A 286 -10.49 -23.61 1.10
C VAL A 286 -11.24 -22.64 2.02
N LEU A 287 -11.85 -23.16 3.10
CA LEU A 287 -12.60 -22.35 4.06
C LEU A 287 -11.71 -21.34 4.80
N ASP A 288 -10.51 -21.74 5.21
CA ASP A 288 -9.55 -20.85 5.86
C ASP A 288 -8.95 -19.87 4.84
N GLY A 289 -8.70 -20.35 3.62
CA GLY A 289 -8.30 -19.54 2.48
C GLY A 289 -9.28 -18.40 2.20
N MET A 290 -10.58 -18.65 2.24
CA MET A 290 -11.61 -17.61 2.08
C MET A 290 -11.58 -16.59 3.22
N ARG A 291 -11.43 -17.03 4.48
CA ARG A 291 -11.40 -16.15 5.66
C ARG A 291 -10.18 -15.25 5.67
N ILE A 292 -9.00 -15.81 5.40
CA ILE A 292 -7.74 -15.03 5.32
C ILE A 292 -7.82 -14.06 4.13
N SER A 293 -8.34 -14.52 2.99
CA SER A 293 -8.57 -13.66 1.82
C SER A 293 -9.57 -12.52 2.08
N ALA A 294 -10.56 -12.71 2.96
CA ALA A 294 -11.45 -11.62 3.38
C ALA A 294 -10.68 -10.57 4.22
N GLN A 295 -9.82 -11.00 5.14
CA GLN A 295 -9.11 -10.10 6.07
C GLN A 295 -8.19 -9.10 5.36
N VAL A 296 -7.68 -9.44 4.18
CA VAL A 296 -6.83 -8.54 3.37
C VAL A 296 -7.61 -7.51 2.59
N MET A 297 -8.92 -7.69 2.40
CA MET A 297 -9.75 -6.75 1.65
C MET A 297 -9.89 -5.45 2.41
N ASN A 298 -9.58 -4.30 1.81
CA ASN A 298 -9.65 -3.00 2.51
C ASN A 298 -11.09 -2.48 2.63
N ASN A 299 -11.95 -2.87 1.70
CA ASN A 299 -13.35 -2.46 1.70
C ASN A 299 -14.15 -3.31 2.69
N LEU A 300 -14.66 -2.65 3.74
CA LEU A 300 -15.34 -3.29 4.87
C LEU A 300 -16.65 -4.01 4.46
N PRO A 301 -17.57 -3.39 3.70
CA PRO A 301 -18.75 -4.08 3.17
C PRO A 301 -18.41 -5.34 2.37
N MET A 302 -17.43 -5.28 1.46
CA MET A 302 -17.03 -6.46 0.68
C MET A 302 -16.39 -7.54 1.56
N ARG A 303 -15.54 -7.15 2.53
CA ARG A 303 -14.96 -8.07 3.51
C ARG A 303 -16.04 -8.82 4.28
N GLU A 304 -17.02 -8.11 4.84
CA GLU A 304 -18.10 -8.72 5.63
C GLU A 304 -18.98 -9.64 4.77
N ALA A 305 -19.20 -9.28 3.50
CA ALA A 305 -19.90 -10.14 2.55
C ALA A 305 -19.13 -11.44 2.25
N VAL A 306 -17.81 -11.37 2.09
CA VAL A 306 -16.97 -12.57 1.91
C VAL A 306 -16.91 -13.42 3.18
N ASP A 307 -16.84 -12.80 4.36
CA ASP A 307 -16.93 -13.52 5.64
C ASP A 307 -18.28 -14.24 5.78
N ALA A 308 -19.37 -13.63 5.31
CA ALA A 308 -20.67 -14.27 5.23
C ALA A 308 -20.70 -15.42 4.21
N ALA A 309 -20.10 -15.24 3.03
CA ALA A 309 -19.96 -16.30 2.03
C ALA A 309 -19.18 -17.49 2.59
N ALA A 310 -18.09 -17.26 3.32
CA ALA A 310 -17.32 -18.32 3.97
C ALA A 310 -18.16 -19.11 4.99
N ARG A 311 -19.08 -18.46 5.72
CA ARG A 311 -20.03 -19.16 6.61
C ARG A 311 -20.99 -20.07 5.82
N ARG A 312 -21.52 -19.58 4.70
CA ARG A 312 -22.40 -20.38 3.82
C ARG A 312 -21.67 -21.59 3.22
N VAL A 313 -20.40 -21.43 2.86
CA VAL A 313 -19.56 -22.55 2.36
C VAL A 313 -19.34 -23.59 3.46
N ARG A 314 -19.13 -23.17 4.71
CA ARG A 314 -19.08 -24.10 5.86
C ARG A 314 -20.38 -24.88 6.04
N GLU A 315 -21.51 -24.26 5.73
CA GLU A 315 -22.85 -24.88 5.76
C GLU A 315 -23.13 -25.78 4.54
N GLY A 316 -22.19 -25.90 3.60
CA GLY A 316 -22.27 -26.78 2.43
C GLY A 316 -22.69 -26.11 1.13
N SER A 317 -22.81 -24.77 1.10
CA SER A 317 -23.01 -24.04 -0.16
C SER A 317 -21.77 -24.13 -1.05
N GLY A 318 -21.97 -24.22 -2.37
CA GLY A 318 -20.88 -24.04 -3.32
C GLY A 318 -20.24 -22.64 -3.20
N ILE A 319 -18.94 -22.56 -3.48
CA ILE A 319 -18.13 -21.32 -3.35
C ILE A 319 -18.65 -20.25 -4.30
N HIS A 320 -18.88 -20.62 -5.56
CA HIS A 320 -19.37 -19.67 -6.56
C HIS A 320 -20.74 -19.10 -6.19
N LEU A 321 -21.69 -19.94 -5.70
CA LEU A 321 -23.01 -19.49 -5.25
C LEU A 321 -22.92 -18.54 -4.05
N ALA A 322 -22.03 -18.86 -3.10
CA ALA A 322 -21.83 -18.03 -1.93
C ALA A 322 -21.28 -16.65 -2.32
N LEU A 323 -20.30 -16.59 -3.22
CA LEU A 323 -19.72 -15.33 -3.71
C LEU A 323 -20.66 -14.55 -4.65
N GLU A 324 -21.45 -15.23 -5.46
CA GLU A 324 -22.49 -14.62 -6.31
C GLU A 324 -23.52 -13.88 -5.46
N SER A 325 -23.94 -14.50 -4.34
CA SER A 325 -24.90 -13.91 -3.42
C SER A 325 -24.41 -12.63 -2.74
N CYS A 326 -23.10 -12.35 -2.75
CA CYS A 326 -22.52 -11.11 -2.26
C CYS A 326 -22.83 -9.90 -3.15
N GLY A 327 -23.09 -10.11 -4.46
CA GLY A 327 -23.44 -9.05 -5.41
C GLY A 327 -22.32 -8.05 -5.75
N TYR A 328 -21.09 -8.24 -5.24
CA TYR A 328 -19.96 -7.35 -5.48
C TYR A 328 -18.96 -7.88 -6.53
N PHE A 329 -18.91 -9.19 -6.71
CA PHE A 329 -17.95 -9.82 -7.61
C PHE A 329 -18.39 -9.69 -9.07
N PRO A 330 -17.48 -9.33 -9.99
CA PRO A 330 -17.74 -9.35 -11.42
C PRO A 330 -18.18 -10.74 -11.90
N PRO A 331 -19.14 -10.83 -12.85
CA PRO A 331 -19.66 -12.12 -13.33
C PRO A 331 -18.58 -13.06 -13.86
N MET A 332 -17.56 -12.50 -14.51
CA MET A 332 -16.45 -13.30 -15.05
C MET A 332 -15.64 -13.99 -13.94
N THR A 333 -15.37 -13.30 -12.84
CA THR A 333 -14.68 -13.87 -11.68
C THR A 333 -15.49 -15.02 -11.07
N VAL A 334 -16.80 -14.80 -10.87
CA VAL A 334 -17.70 -15.85 -10.33
C VAL A 334 -17.72 -17.07 -11.25
N HIS A 335 -17.77 -16.86 -12.57
CA HIS A 335 -17.80 -17.94 -13.54
C HIS A 335 -16.49 -18.76 -13.57
N LEU A 336 -15.33 -18.10 -13.49
CA LEU A 336 -14.05 -18.81 -13.37
C LEU A 336 -13.99 -19.64 -12.09
N ILE A 337 -14.46 -19.09 -10.97
CA ILE A 337 -14.54 -19.83 -9.70
C ILE A 337 -15.48 -21.03 -9.81
N ALA A 338 -16.65 -20.88 -10.44
CA ALA A 338 -17.58 -21.98 -10.67
C ALA A 338 -16.95 -23.10 -11.51
N SER A 339 -16.24 -22.73 -12.59
CA SER A 339 -15.50 -23.68 -13.43
C SER A 339 -14.39 -24.39 -12.66
N GLY A 340 -13.65 -23.66 -11.81
CA GLY A 340 -12.57 -24.21 -10.99
C GLY A 340 -13.09 -25.15 -9.91
N GLU A 341 -14.21 -24.79 -9.28
CA GLU A 341 -14.90 -25.61 -8.28
C GLU A 341 -15.42 -26.93 -8.89
N ALA A 342 -16.06 -26.86 -10.06
CA ALA A 342 -16.60 -28.04 -10.74
C ALA A 342 -15.52 -28.99 -11.29
N SER A 343 -14.39 -28.44 -11.75
CA SER A 343 -13.27 -29.22 -12.32
C SER A 343 -12.22 -29.64 -11.29
N GLY A 344 -12.32 -29.17 -10.05
CA GLY A 344 -11.29 -29.36 -9.02
C GLY A 344 -10.02 -28.54 -9.26
N ASN A 345 -9.98 -27.68 -10.27
CA ASN A 345 -8.83 -26.84 -10.62
C ASN A 345 -9.03 -25.38 -10.18
N LEU A 346 -9.29 -25.20 -8.88
CA LEU A 346 -9.60 -23.88 -8.31
C LEU A 346 -8.40 -22.94 -8.32
N GLU A 347 -7.17 -23.46 -8.14
CA GLU A 347 -5.93 -22.68 -8.14
C GLU A 347 -5.74 -21.89 -9.44
N ASP A 348 -5.70 -22.59 -10.59
CA ASP A 348 -5.49 -21.97 -11.91
C ASP A 348 -6.62 -21.00 -12.27
N MET A 349 -7.87 -21.35 -11.94
CA MET A 349 -9.01 -20.48 -12.23
C MET A 349 -9.00 -19.20 -11.37
N LEU A 350 -8.61 -19.28 -10.11
CA LEU A 350 -8.42 -18.10 -9.25
C LEU A 350 -7.26 -17.22 -9.72
N GLU A 351 -6.15 -17.84 -10.17
CA GLU A 351 -5.00 -17.13 -10.74
C GLU A 351 -5.40 -16.36 -12.01
N ARG A 352 -6.16 -16.99 -12.90
CA ARG A 352 -6.72 -16.33 -14.10
C ARG A 352 -7.72 -15.24 -13.75
N ALA A 353 -8.57 -15.45 -12.75
CA ALA A 353 -9.53 -14.44 -12.30
C ALA A 353 -8.81 -13.21 -11.73
N ALA A 354 -7.77 -13.42 -10.91
CA ALA A 354 -6.93 -12.35 -10.38
C ALA A 354 -6.23 -11.57 -11.50
N GLY A 355 -5.50 -12.25 -12.38
CA GLY A 355 -4.79 -11.61 -13.49
C GLY A 355 -5.72 -10.97 -14.53
N GLY A 356 -6.92 -11.50 -14.74
CA GLY A 356 -7.96 -10.86 -15.54
C GLY A 356 -8.41 -9.53 -14.94
N GLN A 357 -8.69 -9.53 -13.64
CA GLN A 357 -9.15 -8.33 -12.94
C GLN A 357 -8.04 -7.26 -12.84
N GLU A 358 -6.79 -7.66 -12.59
CA GLU A 358 -5.64 -6.76 -12.57
C GLU A 358 -5.48 -6.03 -13.92
N ARG A 359 -5.58 -6.75 -15.04
CA ARG A 359 -5.53 -6.16 -16.40
C ARG A 359 -6.70 -5.23 -16.71
N GLU A 360 -7.90 -5.58 -16.26
CA GLU A 360 -9.07 -4.70 -16.40
C GLU A 360 -8.85 -3.40 -15.62
N MET A 361 -8.32 -3.47 -14.39
CA MET A 361 -8.02 -2.29 -13.58
C MET A 361 -6.94 -1.43 -14.21
N GLU A 362 -5.87 -2.03 -14.74
CA GLU A 362 -4.82 -1.31 -15.48
C GLU A 362 -5.40 -0.57 -16.69
N THR A 363 -6.32 -1.20 -17.42
CA THR A 363 -7.01 -0.60 -18.57
C THR A 363 -7.88 0.58 -18.16
N LEU A 364 -8.69 0.43 -17.10
CA LEU A 364 -9.53 1.51 -16.59
C LEU A 364 -8.69 2.70 -16.11
N ILE A 365 -7.63 2.44 -15.33
CA ILE A 365 -6.72 3.50 -14.84
C ILE A 365 -6.07 4.21 -16.03
N SER A 366 -5.57 3.47 -17.02
CA SER A 366 -4.93 4.04 -18.20
C SER A 366 -5.90 4.90 -19.00
N GLY A 367 -7.15 4.46 -19.18
CA GLY A 367 -8.18 5.24 -19.85
C GLY A 367 -8.52 6.53 -19.11
N LEU A 368 -8.61 6.50 -17.77
CA LEU A 368 -8.84 7.70 -16.96
C LEU A 368 -7.67 8.68 -17.03
N MET A 369 -6.44 8.19 -17.02
CA MET A 369 -5.25 9.02 -17.19
C MET A 369 -5.18 9.65 -18.59
N GLY A 370 -5.54 8.90 -19.63
CA GLY A 370 -5.57 9.41 -21.01
C GLY A 370 -6.61 10.51 -21.24
N LEU A 371 -7.73 10.51 -20.51
CA LEU A 371 -8.73 11.58 -20.58
C LEU A 371 -8.35 12.82 -19.78
N PHE A 372 -7.41 12.70 -18.84
CA PHE A 372 -7.03 13.79 -17.97
C PHE A 372 -6.38 14.94 -18.74
N GLU A 373 -5.50 14.64 -19.69
CA GLU A 373 -4.78 15.66 -20.47
C GLU A 373 -5.73 16.50 -21.36
N PRO A 374 -6.61 15.92 -22.20
CA PRO A 374 -7.58 16.72 -22.97
C PRO A 374 -8.49 17.58 -22.11
N LEU A 375 -8.95 17.04 -20.97
CA LEU A 375 -9.79 17.77 -20.04
C LEU A 375 -9.05 18.98 -19.45
N LEU A 376 -7.78 18.78 -19.08
CA LEU A 376 -6.93 19.82 -18.51
C LEU A 376 -6.66 20.92 -19.54
N ILE A 377 -6.28 20.56 -20.77
CA ILE A 377 -6.07 21.52 -21.87
C ILE A 377 -7.35 22.29 -22.17
N LEU A 378 -8.50 21.60 -22.28
CA LEU A 378 -9.80 22.23 -22.51
C LEU A 378 -10.16 23.20 -21.38
N SER A 379 -9.93 22.80 -20.12
CA SER A 379 -10.19 23.64 -18.96
C SER A 379 -9.28 24.88 -18.92
N MET A 380 -7.99 24.72 -19.23
CA MET A 380 -7.05 25.84 -19.36
C MET A 380 -7.46 26.77 -20.49
N GLY A 381 -7.77 26.23 -21.67
CA GLY A 381 -8.20 27.00 -22.83
C GLY A 381 -9.47 27.80 -22.53
N ALA A 382 -10.44 27.18 -21.84
CA ALA A 382 -11.66 27.86 -21.39
C ALA A 382 -11.35 29.00 -20.41
N ILE A 383 -10.45 28.78 -19.44
CA ILE A 383 -10.04 29.84 -18.49
C ILE A 383 -9.35 30.99 -19.23
N VAL A 384 -8.42 30.69 -20.14
CA VAL A 384 -7.71 31.71 -20.93
C VAL A 384 -8.69 32.49 -21.82
N LEU A 385 -9.63 31.81 -22.49
CA LEU A 385 -10.66 32.44 -23.32
C LEU A 385 -11.61 33.34 -22.52
N VAL A 386 -11.85 33.04 -21.24
CA VAL A 386 -12.65 33.90 -20.36
C VAL A 386 -11.87 35.13 -19.92
N ILE A 387 -10.53 35.05 -19.86
CA ILE A 387 -9.64 36.13 -19.43
C ILE A 387 -9.33 37.11 -20.56
N VAL A 388 -9.04 36.60 -21.76
CA VAL A 388 -8.70 37.36 -22.98
C VAL A 388 -9.97 37.78 -23.69
#